data_AF-A0A2G5VH30-F1
#
_entry.id   AF-A0A2G5VH30-F1
#
_cell.length_a   1.000
_cell.length_b   1.000
_cell.length_c   1.000
_cell.angle_alpha   90.00
_cell.angle_beta   90.00
_cell.angle_gamma   90.00
#
_symmetry.space_group_name_H-M   'P 1'
#
loop_
_entity.id
_entity.type
_entity.pdbx_description
1 polymer ?
#
loop_
_entity_poly.entity_id
_entity_poly.type
_entity_poly.pdbx_seq_one_letter_code
_entity_poly.pdbx_strand_id
1 'polypeptide(L)'
;MVTNAESLEPVNLEDDVFKPRECTAKEIDQCAIQLYAKKCEQYHEDPKAFAAFLLNINGELSVVSFASSSNENTDRKKLTKSKNKDQLMHVNPLILARRGLLRYFISEIKKLEAGSSDVMERNDEGEIQMKATCQLYMYSTFSYVCEYVYWGTEAMKEHDTNHCLMNKIRRWVALGVQGALLSNILNPIYITKFVIGSQPPLQIYDIWAVLFSKLEFQDRECPPMEMIPTSGYSELEKSAHPSLLVSGDKKTMRKMRKHIRKNFAVCIDEPQLLAILRASPPLTQEHTFFWVAHLNRMDFIGKNGKLESETTAASICKQEIFKAYLQLDVANKKILKYSRAKKAAGHYQALKKMLYKQWELEKNGKWLNRSSNKVDKFWIELKKN
;
A
#
# COMPACT_ATOMS: atom_id res chain seq x y z
N MET A 1 59.79 3.00 33.32
CA MET A 1 59.11 3.91 32.37
C MET A 1 58.16 3.05 31.55
N VAL A 2 56.86 3.28 31.75
CA VAL A 2 55.74 2.62 31.08
C VAL A 2 55.36 3.50 29.89
N THR A 3 55.32 2.95 28.67
CA THR A 3 54.62 3.43 27.46
C THR A 3 55.02 2.50 26.31
N ASN A 4 54.20 1.99 25.39
CA ASN A 4 52.77 1.90 25.19
C ASN A 4 52.60 0.66 24.30
N ALA A 5 51.80 -0.33 24.74
CA ALA A 5 51.28 -1.33 23.83
C ALA A 5 50.14 -0.64 23.07
N GLU A 6 50.31 -0.42 21.77
CA GLU A 6 49.21 -0.01 20.90
C GLU A 6 48.18 -1.14 20.88
N SER A 7 47.11 -0.93 21.63
CA SER A 7 45.89 -1.72 21.53
C SER A 7 45.32 -1.52 20.13
N LEU A 8 45.50 -2.52 19.27
CA LEU A 8 44.72 -2.65 18.05
C LEU A 8 43.23 -2.71 18.45
N GLU A 9 42.49 -1.64 18.20
CA GLU A 9 41.04 -1.66 18.30
C GLU A 9 40.50 -2.71 17.32
N PRO A 10 39.56 -3.57 17.73
CA PRO A 10 38.96 -4.54 16.82
C PRO A 10 38.23 -3.78 15.72
N VAL A 11 38.64 -3.99 14.48
CA VAL A 11 37.88 -3.57 13.29
C VAL A 11 36.50 -4.20 13.40
N ASN A 12 35.52 -3.37 13.74
CA ASN A 12 34.12 -3.76 13.74
C ASN A 12 33.73 -3.96 12.27
N LEU A 13 33.91 -5.19 11.77
CA LEU A 13 33.28 -5.67 10.56
C LEU A 13 31.78 -5.76 10.85
N GLU A 14 31.12 -4.61 10.96
CA GLU A 14 29.68 -4.56 10.72
C GLU A 14 29.52 -5.02 9.28
N ASP A 15 28.96 -6.22 9.10
CA ASP A 15 28.58 -6.76 7.80
C ASP A 15 27.99 -5.62 6.97
N ASP A 16 28.65 -5.29 5.86
CA ASP A 16 28.21 -4.23 4.96
C ASP A 16 26.91 -4.71 4.30
N VAL A 17 25.79 -4.57 5.03
CA VAL A 17 24.47 -5.03 4.62
C VAL A 17 24.17 -4.29 3.33
N PHE A 18 24.24 -5.02 2.22
CA PHE A 18 23.96 -4.46 0.90
C PHE A 18 22.59 -3.78 0.92
N LYS A 19 22.60 -2.44 0.87
CA LYS A 19 21.39 -1.63 0.75
C LYS A 19 21.24 -1.21 -0.72
N PRO A 20 20.22 -1.70 -1.44
CA PRO A 20 20.01 -1.28 -2.82
C PRO A 20 19.75 0.24 -2.87
N ARG A 21 20.22 0.90 -3.93
CA ARG A 21 20.00 2.33 -4.15
C ARG A 21 18.50 2.63 -4.08
N GLU A 22 18.09 3.41 -3.10
CA GLU A 22 16.71 3.83 -2.98
C GLU A 22 16.36 4.91 -4.01
N CYS A 23 15.22 4.75 -4.69
CA CYS A 23 14.72 5.76 -5.62
C CYS A 23 14.14 6.97 -4.86
N THR A 24 14.38 8.15 -5.42
CA THR A 24 13.76 9.40 -4.98
C THR A 24 12.26 9.39 -5.30
N ALA A 25 11.44 10.17 -4.56
CA ALA A 25 10.03 10.31 -4.91
C ALA A 25 9.82 10.79 -6.35
N LYS A 26 10.70 11.67 -6.87
CA LYS A 26 10.61 12.17 -8.26
C LYS A 26 10.79 11.06 -9.29
N GLU A 27 11.77 10.16 -9.11
CA GLU A 27 11.94 9.00 -10.00
C GLU A 27 10.72 8.06 -9.93
N ILE A 28 10.18 7.85 -8.73
CA ILE A 28 8.98 7.04 -8.50
C ILE A 28 7.76 7.62 -9.22
N ASP A 29 7.52 8.92 -9.07
CA ASP A 29 6.44 9.66 -9.74
C ASP A 29 6.56 9.58 -11.26
N GLN A 30 7.74 9.91 -11.79
CA GLN A 30 7.99 9.90 -13.24
C GLN A 30 7.75 8.52 -13.84
N CYS A 31 8.29 7.46 -13.24
CA CYS A 31 8.09 6.08 -13.69
C CYS A 31 6.59 5.69 -13.66
N ALA A 32 5.90 5.99 -12.54
CA ALA A 32 4.49 5.67 -12.37
C ALA A 32 3.62 6.33 -13.43
N ILE A 33 3.80 7.65 -13.65
CA ILE A 33 2.95 8.39 -14.59
C ILE A 33 3.31 8.07 -16.04
N GLN A 34 4.59 7.91 -16.39
CA GLN A 34 4.97 7.57 -17.76
C GLN A 34 4.33 6.25 -18.20
N LEU A 35 4.39 5.21 -17.36
CA LEU A 35 3.74 3.94 -17.71
C LEU A 35 2.21 4.08 -17.73
N TYR A 36 1.63 4.75 -16.73
CA TYR A 36 0.19 4.93 -16.66
C TYR A 36 -0.35 5.67 -17.89
N ALA A 37 0.26 6.79 -18.28
CA ALA A 37 -0.10 7.56 -19.46
C ALA A 37 0.04 6.74 -20.75
N LYS A 38 1.15 6.01 -20.91
CA LYS A 38 1.36 5.10 -22.05
C LYS A 38 0.28 4.03 -22.14
N LYS A 39 -0.18 3.49 -21.02
CA LYS A 39 -1.26 2.49 -21.00
C LYS A 39 -2.62 3.13 -21.24
N CYS A 40 -2.89 4.29 -20.69
CA CYS A 40 -4.09 5.07 -21.02
C CYS A 40 -4.18 5.33 -22.53
N GLU A 41 -3.11 5.81 -23.16
CA GLU A 41 -3.03 6.00 -24.61
C GLU A 41 -3.27 4.69 -25.38
N GLN A 42 -2.59 3.60 -24.99
CA GLN A 42 -2.74 2.28 -25.62
C GLN A 42 -4.19 1.76 -25.61
N TYR A 43 -4.97 2.12 -24.58
CA TYR A 43 -6.34 1.65 -24.38
C TYR A 43 -7.40 2.72 -24.62
N HIS A 44 -7.03 3.87 -25.19
CA HIS A 44 -7.92 5.00 -25.48
C HIS A 44 -8.65 5.55 -24.25
N GLU A 45 -7.96 5.60 -23.12
CA GLU A 45 -8.45 6.18 -21.87
C GLU A 45 -7.74 7.50 -21.56
N ASP A 46 -8.46 8.42 -20.90
CA ASP A 46 -7.86 9.65 -20.42
C ASP A 46 -7.11 9.41 -19.10
N PRO A 47 -5.84 9.86 -18.98
CA PRO A 47 -5.10 9.72 -17.73
C PRO A 47 -5.71 10.61 -16.64
N LYS A 48 -6.18 9.98 -15.56
CA LYS A 48 -6.82 10.62 -14.41
C LYS A 48 -6.14 10.19 -13.10
N ALA A 49 -6.81 10.42 -11.96
CA ALA A 49 -6.27 10.03 -10.66
C ALA A 49 -6.07 8.50 -10.55
N PHE A 50 -4.90 8.06 -10.09
CA PHE A 50 -4.59 6.63 -10.02
C PHE A 50 -3.74 6.29 -8.79
N ALA A 51 -3.60 4.99 -8.54
CA ALA A 51 -2.69 4.46 -7.54
C ALA A 51 -1.90 3.29 -8.12
N ALA A 52 -0.67 3.11 -7.65
CA ALA A 52 0.23 2.09 -8.15
C ALA A 52 1.12 1.49 -7.06
N PHE A 53 1.61 0.29 -7.34
CA PHE A 53 2.73 -0.32 -6.64
C PHE A 53 3.89 -0.49 -7.63
N LEU A 54 5.08 -0.11 -7.19
CA LEU A 54 6.31 -0.19 -7.97
C LEU A 54 7.32 -1.05 -7.21
N LEU A 55 8.16 -1.76 -7.96
CA LEU A 55 9.33 -2.46 -7.43
C LEU A 55 10.59 -1.82 -7.98
N ASN A 56 11.52 -1.56 -7.09
CA ASN A 56 12.91 -1.30 -7.43
C ASN A 56 13.69 -2.59 -7.26
N ILE A 57 14.25 -3.12 -8.34
CA ILE A 57 15.07 -4.34 -8.34
C ILE A 57 16.49 -3.89 -8.64
N ASN A 58 17.34 -3.82 -7.61
CA ASN A 58 18.74 -3.42 -7.74
C ASN A 58 18.96 -2.08 -8.49
N GLY A 59 18.11 -1.09 -8.22
CA GLY A 59 18.15 0.24 -8.85
C GLY A 59 17.26 0.38 -10.09
N GLU A 60 16.75 -0.72 -10.65
CA GLU A 60 15.81 -0.69 -11.78
C GLU A 60 14.36 -0.60 -11.29
N LEU A 61 13.75 0.55 -11.55
CA LEU A 61 12.39 0.83 -11.11
C LEU A 61 11.35 0.40 -12.16
N SER A 62 10.36 -0.38 -11.73
CA SER A 62 9.25 -0.83 -12.58
C SER A 62 7.90 -0.76 -11.87
N VAL A 63 6.84 -0.43 -12.60
CA VAL A 63 5.47 -0.48 -12.08
C VAL A 63 4.94 -1.91 -12.18
N VAL A 64 4.51 -2.46 -11.05
CA VAL A 64 3.99 -3.82 -10.96
C VAL A 64 2.50 -3.88 -11.23
N SER A 65 1.77 -2.92 -10.70
CA SER A 65 0.33 -2.84 -10.82
C SER A 65 -0.15 -1.42 -10.59
N PHE A 66 -1.16 -1.00 -11.33
CA PHE A 66 -1.86 0.24 -11.07
C PHE A 66 -3.36 0.05 -11.25
N ALA A 67 -4.13 1.00 -10.73
CA ALA A 67 -5.55 1.07 -10.99
C ALA A 67 -6.03 2.52 -10.96
N SER A 68 -7.17 2.72 -11.60
CA SER A 68 -7.88 3.97 -11.74
C SER A 68 -9.36 3.70 -11.47
N SER A 69 -9.97 4.49 -10.61
CA SER A 69 -11.41 4.46 -10.40
C SER A 69 -11.88 5.85 -9.96
N SER A 70 -13.18 6.10 -10.08
CA SER A 70 -13.81 7.16 -9.30
C SER A 70 -13.49 6.90 -7.82
N ASN A 71 -13.19 7.95 -7.06
CA ASN A 71 -13.01 7.83 -5.60
C ASN A 71 -14.39 7.59 -4.96
N GLU A 72 -14.97 6.42 -5.21
CA GLU A 72 -16.26 6.07 -4.65
C GLU A 72 -16.11 5.81 -3.15
N ASN A 73 -16.92 6.55 -2.38
CA ASN A 73 -17.29 6.19 -1.02
C ASN A 73 -17.89 4.79 -1.08
N THR A 74 -17.08 3.77 -0.76
CA THR A 74 -17.53 2.39 -0.81
C THR A 74 -18.72 2.25 0.12
N ASP A 75 -19.92 2.04 -0.45
CA ASP A 75 -21.14 1.94 0.33
C ASP A 75 -21.05 0.73 1.27
N ARG A 76 -20.80 1.05 2.54
CA ARG A 76 -20.62 0.13 3.66
C ARG A 76 -21.81 -0.82 3.80
N LYS A 77 -23.03 -0.41 3.41
CA LYS A 77 -24.24 -1.24 3.46
C LYS A 77 -24.25 -2.26 2.31
N LYS A 78 -23.78 -1.91 1.11
CA LYS A 78 -23.69 -2.81 -0.06
C LYS A 78 -22.61 -3.89 0.09
N LEU A 79 -21.49 -3.58 0.75
CA LEU A 79 -20.41 -4.53 1.10
C LEU A 79 -20.89 -5.79 1.83
N THR A 80 -22.06 -5.72 2.46
CA THR A 80 -22.49 -6.68 3.49
C THR A 80 -23.64 -7.58 3.06
N LYS A 81 -24.29 -7.23 1.94
CA LYS A 81 -25.36 -8.01 1.32
C LYS A 81 -24.86 -8.93 0.20
N SER A 82 -23.67 -8.65 -0.35
CA SER A 82 -23.13 -9.43 -1.48
C SER A 82 -22.71 -10.84 -1.05
N LYS A 83 -23.05 -11.82 -1.90
CA LYS A 83 -22.67 -13.24 -1.78
C LYS A 83 -21.60 -13.64 -2.80
N ASN A 84 -21.17 -12.72 -3.66
CA ASN A 84 -20.53 -13.05 -4.92
C ASN A 84 -18.99 -13.03 -4.79
N LYS A 85 -18.38 -14.21 -4.98
CA LYS A 85 -16.93 -14.45 -4.86
C LYS A 85 -16.10 -13.86 -6.01
N ASP A 86 -16.77 -13.61 -7.14
CA ASP A 86 -16.26 -13.13 -8.41
C ASP A 86 -16.37 -11.60 -8.59
N GLN A 87 -16.96 -10.90 -7.62
CA GLN A 87 -17.14 -9.45 -7.65
C GLN A 87 -16.10 -8.69 -6.81
N LEU A 88 -15.67 -7.54 -7.33
CA LEU A 88 -14.88 -6.54 -6.65
C LEU A 88 -15.80 -5.60 -5.85
N MET A 89 -15.74 -5.72 -4.53
CA MET A 89 -16.61 -4.97 -3.62
C MET A 89 -16.08 -3.58 -3.24
N HIS A 90 -14.79 -3.34 -3.42
CA HIS A 90 -14.15 -2.09 -3.03
C HIS A 90 -13.21 -1.70 -4.16
N VAL A 91 -13.67 -0.74 -4.95
CA VAL A 91 -13.08 -0.37 -6.23
C VAL A 91 -12.09 0.78 -6.15
N ASN A 92 -11.86 1.36 -4.96
CA ASN A 92 -10.83 2.38 -4.78
C ASN A 92 -9.48 1.97 -5.41
N PRO A 93 -8.78 2.90 -6.08
CA PRO A 93 -7.62 2.57 -6.91
C PRO A 93 -6.53 1.82 -6.15
N LEU A 94 -6.22 2.24 -4.93
CA LEU A 94 -5.14 1.63 -4.15
C LEU A 94 -5.48 0.19 -3.71
N ILE A 95 -6.77 -0.10 -3.50
CA ILE A 95 -7.22 -1.46 -3.18
C ILE A 95 -7.10 -2.37 -4.39
N LEU A 96 -7.48 -1.88 -5.57
CA LEU A 96 -7.38 -2.61 -6.83
C LEU A 96 -5.91 -2.85 -7.19
N ALA A 97 -5.07 -1.82 -7.12
CA ALA A 97 -3.63 -1.91 -7.36
C ALA A 97 -3.00 -2.95 -6.43
N ARG A 98 -3.30 -2.93 -5.12
CA ARG A 98 -2.79 -3.97 -4.20
C ARG A 98 -3.23 -5.37 -4.62
N ARG A 99 -4.47 -5.56 -5.06
CA ARG A 99 -4.91 -6.89 -5.52
C ARG A 99 -4.16 -7.34 -6.77
N GLY A 100 -3.81 -6.39 -7.66
CA GLY A 100 -2.87 -6.59 -8.75
C GLY A 100 -1.49 -7.03 -8.27
N LEU A 101 -0.95 -6.35 -7.24
CA LEU A 101 0.31 -6.74 -6.60
C LEU A 101 0.29 -8.19 -6.07
N LEU A 102 -0.82 -8.64 -5.47
CA LEU A 102 -0.94 -10.04 -5.02
C LEU A 102 -0.85 -11.03 -6.19
N ARG A 103 -1.47 -10.68 -7.32
CA ARG A 103 -1.38 -11.50 -8.54
C ARG A 103 0.03 -11.53 -9.10
N TYR A 104 0.75 -10.41 -9.03
CA TYR A 104 2.16 -10.34 -9.40
C TYR A 104 3.03 -11.21 -8.49
N PHE A 105 2.87 -11.14 -7.16
CA PHE A 105 3.62 -12.01 -6.24
C PHE A 105 3.38 -13.50 -6.50
N ILE A 106 2.13 -13.90 -6.78
CA ILE A 106 1.84 -15.29 -7.18
C ILE A 106 2.60 -15.65 -8.46
N SER A 107 2.68 -14.74 -9.43
CA SER A 107 3.46 -14.97 -10.65
C SER A 107 4.95 -15.12 -10.36
N GLU A 108 5.53 -14.29 -9.49
CA GLU A 108 6.95 -14.37 -9.13
C GLU A 108 7.28 -15.64 -8.35
N ILE A 109 6.40 -16.08 -7.44
CA ILE A 109 6.57 -17.37 -6.75
C ILE A 109 6.54 -18.53 -7.77
N LYS A 110 5.65 -18.47 -8.76
CA LYS A 110 5.61 -19.49 -9.81
C LYS A 110 6.88 -19.52 -10.66
N LYS A 111 7.49 -18.36 -10.94
CA LYS A 111 8.78 -18.28 -11.61
C LYS A 111 9.90 -18.88 -10.74
N LEU A 112 9.89 -18.58 -9.44
CA LEU A 112 10.81 -19.18 -8.46
C LEU A 112 10.68 -20.72 -8.43
N GLU A 113 9.46 -21.26 -8.47
CA GLU A 113 9.21 -22.72 -8.58
C GLU A 113 9.77 -23.31 -9.87
N ALA A 114 9.82 -22.54 -10.96
CA ALA A 114 10.45 -22.92 -12.22
C ALA A 114 11.98 -22.72 -12.25
N GLY A 115 12.58 -22.24 -11.16
CA GLY A 115 14.04 -22.15 -10.98
C GLY A 115 14.64 -20.75 -11.15
N SER A 116 13.86 -19.71 -11.43
CA SER A 116 14.38 -18.33 -11.49
C SER A 116 13.32 -17.29 -11.14
N SER A 117 13.62 -16.37 -10.22
CA SER A 117 12.81 -15.15 -9.99
C SER A 117 13.75 -14.01 -9.66
N ASP A 118 13.45 -12.82 -10.17
CA ASP A 118 14.22 -11.60 -9.88
C ASP A 118 13.80 -10.97 -8.55
N VAL A 119 12.61 -11.31 -8.04
CA VAL A 119 11.97 -10.67 -6.90
C VAL A 119 11.91 -11.56 -5.67
N MET A 120 11.77 -12.88 -5.86
CA MET A 120 11.57 -13.84 -4.78
C MET A 120 12.76 -14.79 -4.66
N GLU A 121 13.03 -15.23 -3.43
CA GLU A 121 14.03 -16.24 -3.09
C GLU A 121 13.53 -17.11 -1.94
N ARG A 122 14.28 -18.17 -1.62
CA ARG A 122 14.10 -18.93 -0.38
C ARG A 122 15.19 -18.54 0.60
N ASN A 123 14.83 -18.28 1.86
CA ASN A 123 15.80 -18.09 2.92
C ASN A 123 16.42 -19.44 3.35
N ASP A 124 17.34 -19.40 4.32
CA ASP A 124 18.02 -20.58 4.84
C ASP A 124 17.06 -21.60 5.49
N GLU A 125 15.90 -21.15 5.94
CA GLU A 125 14.82 -21.98 6.49
C GLU A 125 13.89 -22.56 5.39
N GLY A 126 14.15 -22.24 4.12
CA GLY A 126 13.37 -22.67 2.97
C GLY A 126 12.07 -21.89 2.74
N GLU A 127 11.80 -20.87 3.55
CA GLU A 127 10.65 -19.98 3.44
C GLU A 127 10.83 -19.02 2.27
N ILE A 128 9.73 -18.70 1.57
CA ILE A 128 9.79 -17.76 0.46
C ILE A 128 9.77 -16.33 1.00
N GLN A 129 10.67 -15.49 0.53
CA GLN A 129 10.73 -14.06 0.85
C GLN A 129 11.04 -13.22 -0.38
N MET A 130 10.82 -11.91 -0.26
CA MET A 130 11.29 -10.95 -1.26
C MET A 130 12.79 -10.74 -1.08
N LYS A 131 13.55 -10.71 -2.17
CA LYS A 131 15.01 -10.50 -2.12
C LYS A 131 15.35 -9.19 -1.43
N ALA A 132 16.44 -9.17 -0.67
CA ALA A 132 16.95 -7.96 -0.02
C ALA A 132 17.32 -6.84 -1.01
N THR A 133 17.62 -7.21 -2.26
CA THR A 133 17.90 -6.28 -3.36
C THR A 133 16.65 -5.56 -3.89
N CYS A 134 15.46 -5.92 -3.41
CA CYS A 134 14.19 -5.37 -3.86
C CYS A 134 13.59 -4.40 -2.84
N GLN A 135 12.98 -3.32 -3.33
CA GLN A 135 12.21 -2.37 -2.52
C GLN A 135 10.81 -2.20 -3.12
N LEU A 136 9.79 -2.11 -2.25
CA LEU A 136 8.39 -1.96 -2.66
C LEU A 136 7.90 -0.54 -2.38
N TYR A 137 7.49 0.18 -3.40
CA TYR A 137 6.95 1.52 -3.27
C TYR A 137 5.44 1.55 -3.50
N MET A 138 4.77 2.42 -2.76
CA MET A 138 3.36 2.70 -2.90
C MET A 138 3.18 4.14 -3.40
N TYR A 139 2.55 4.29 -4.56
CA TYR A 139 2.34 5.58 -5.21
C TYR A 139 0.85 5.88 -5.36
N SER A 140 0.44 7.13 -5.17
CA SER A 140 -0.88 7.59 -5.58
C SER A 140 -0.91 9.08 -5.91
N THR A 141 -1.75 9.45 -6.86
CA THR A 141 -1.99 10.86 -7.21
C THR A 141 -2.96 11.56 -6.25
N PHE A 142 -3.41 10.93 -5.16
CA PHE A 142 -4.35 11.51 -4.20
C PHE A 142 -4.03 11.08 -2.78
N SER A 143 -4.58 11.81 -1.80
CA SER A 143 -4.34 11.56 -0.38
C SER A 143 -4.86 10.20 0.10
N TYR A 144 -4.10 9.57 0.99
CA TYR A 144 -4.39 8.26 1.58
C TYR A 144 -5.41 8.29 2.74
N VAL A 145 -5.89 9.47 3.12
CA VAL A 145 -6.75 9.66 4.29
C VAL A 145 -8.24 9.60 3.94
N CYS A 146 -9.02 9.17 4.92
CA CYS A 146 -10.46 9.20 4.81
C CYS A 146 -10.95 10.65 4.70
N GLU A 147 -12.00 10.89 3.92
CA GLU A 147 -12.62 12.22 3.82
C GLU A 147 -12.95 12.81 5.20
N TYR A 148 -13.39 11.97 6.14
CA TYR A 148 -13.69 12.35 7.53
C TYR A 148 -12.50 12.91 8.32
N VAL A 149 -11.25 12.66 7.89
CA VAL A 149 -10.05 13.25 8.52
C VAL A 149 -9.99 14.77 8.26
N TYR A 150 -10.53 15.25 7.14
CA TYR A 150 -10.56 16.68 6.80
C TYR A 150 -11.50 17.49 7.69
N TRP A 151 -12.39 16.82 8.43
CA TRP A 151 -13.34 17.44 9.36
C TRP A 151 -12.80 17.46 10.81
N GLY A 152 -11.54 17.05 11.02
CA GLY A 152 -10.85 17.08 12.30
C GLY A 152 -10.76 15.72 13.01
N THR A 153 -9.72 15.54 13.83
CA THR A 153 -9.47 14.29 14.59
C THR A 153 -10.58 13.95 15.60
N GLU A 154 -11.39 14.93 16.00
CA GLU A 154 -12.54 14.71 16.88
C GLU A 154 -13.74 14.16 16.11
N ALA A 155 -14.03 14.69 14.92
CA ALA A 155 -15.04 14.13 14.01
C ALA A 155 -14.72 12.68 13.62
N MET A 156 -13.43 12.33 13.49
CA MET A 156 -13.02 10.93 13.26
C MET A 156 -13.42 9.96 14.36
N LYS A 157 -13.48 10.38 15.64
CA LYS A 157 -13.75 9.50 16.79
C LYS A 157 -15.22 9.05 16.83
N GLU A 158 -16.12 9.88 16.30
CA GLU A 158 -17.56 9.60 16.25
C GLU A 158 -17.95 8.83 14.98
N HIS A 159 -17.11 8.85 13.95
CA HIS A 159 -17.35 8.14 12.71
C HIS A 159 -16.81 6.70 12.73
N ASP A 160 -17.65 5.77 12.24
CA ASP A 160 -17.23 4.39 11.97
C ASP A 160 -16.21 4.35 10.82
N THR A 161 -14.93 4.61 11.11
CA THR A 161 -13.82 4.56 10.14
C THR A 161 -13.42 3.12 9.79
N ASN A 162 -14.13 2.11 10.30
CA ASN A 162 -13.80 0.71 10.01
C ASN A 162 -13.94 0.43 8.51
N HIS A 163 -12.92 -0.22 7.95
CA HIS A 163 -12.76 -0.47 6.52
C HIS A 163 -12.44 0.73 5.61
N CYS A 164 -12.20 1.93 6.15
CA CYS A 164 -11.66 3.03 5.34
C CYS A 164 -10.27 2.70 4.77
N LEU A 165 -9.84 3.46 3.77
CA LEU A 165 -8.54 3.26 3.11
C LEU A 165 -7.38 3.35 4.10
N MET A 166 -7.39 4.36 4.97
CA MET A 166 -6.41 4.58 6.04
C MET A 166 -6.20 3.32 6.89
N ASN A 167 -7.26 2.72 7.44
CA ASN A 167 -7.14 1.49 8.25
C ASN A 167 -6.62 0.29 7.44
N LYS A 168 -6.88 0.25 6.14
CA LYS A 168 -6.29 -0.81 5.28
C LYS A 168 -4.80 -0.60 5.08
N ILE A 169 -4.34 0.64 4.91
CA ILE A 169 -2.93 0.99 4.82
C ILE A 169 -2.22 0.66 6.13
N ARG A 170 -2.77 1.09 7.29
CA ARG A 170 -2.24 0.74 8.62
C ARG A 170 -2.06 -0.77 8.77
N ARG A 171 -3.03 -1.57 8.29
CA ARG A 171 -2.93 -3.04 8.29
C ARG A 171 -1.82 -3.56 7.38
N TRP A 172 -1.61 -2.99 6.21
CA TRP A 172 -0.56 -3.43 5.28
C TRP A 172 0.83 -3.10 5.80
N VAL A 173 0.98 -1.97 6.47
CA VAL A 173 2.24 -1.56 7.10
C VAL A 173 2.57 -2.44 8.32
N ALA A 174 1.57 -2.79 9.11
CA ALA A 174 1.76 -3.65 10.28
C ALA A 174 1.94 -5.13 9.92
N LEU A 175 1.15 -5.68 9.00
CA LEU A 175 1.08 -7.13 8.74
C LEU A 175 1.69 -7.57 7.40
N GLY A 176 2.10 -6.62 6.57
CA GLY A 176 2.54 -6.85 5.20
C GLY A 176 1.41 -6.73 4.16
N VAL A 177 1.81 -6.40 2.94
CA VAL A 177 0.89 -6.17 1.80
C VAL A 177 0.30 -7.48 1.26
N GLN A 178 0.95 -8.62 1.43
CA GLN A 178 0.57 -9.93 0.89
C GLN A 178 -0.76 -10.45 1.47
N GLY A 179 -1.01 -10.15 2.75
CA GLY A 179 -2.21 -10.56 3.47
C GLY A 179 -2.35 -12.06 3.71
N ALA A 180 -3.34 -12.44 4.52
CA ALA A 180 -3.49 -13.77 5.10
C ALA A 180 -3.39 -14.98 4.16
N LEU A 181 -3.76 -14.87 2.87
CA LEU A 181 -3.67 -16.02 1.97
C LEU A 181 -2.21 -16.34 1.63
N LEU A 182 -1.45 -15.32 1.21
CA LEU A 182 -0.05 -15.49 0.83
C LEU A 182 0.86 -15.65 2.05
N SER A 183 0.47 -15.16 3.22
CA SER A 183 1.22 -15.38 4.48
C SER A 183 1.30 -16.85 4.92
N ASN A 184 0.64 -17.79 4.21
CA ASN A 184 0.86 -19.23 4.42
C ASN A 184 2.16 -19.74 3.79
N ILE A 185 2.71 -19.01 2.82
CA ILE A 185 3.85 -19.47 1.98
C ILE A 185 4.93 -18.38 1.79
N LEU A 186 4.62 -17.13 2.12
CA LEU A 186 5.44 -15.95 1.82
C LEU A 186 5.62 -15.10 3.08
N ASN A 187 6.88 -14.80 3.40
CA ASN A 187 7.24 -13.90 4.49
C ASN A 187 6.67 -12.49 4.27
N PRO A 188 6.41 -11.73 5.35
CA PRO A 188 5.79 -10.42 5.23
C PRO A 188 6.58 -9.45 4.34
N ILE A 189 5.94 -9.00 3.26
CA ILE A 189 6.48 -7.93 2.40
C ILE A 189 5.90 -6.61 2.85
N TYR A 190 6.78 -5.65 3.13
CA TYR A 190 6.42 -4.32 3.61
C TYR A 190 6.70 -3.24 2.56
N ILE A 191 5.99 -2.12 2.69
CA ILE A 191 6.18 -0.95 1.83
C ILE A 191 7.41 -0.21 2.35
N THR A 192 8.37 0.05 1.47
CA THR A 192 9.58 0.81 1.75
C THR A 192 9.29 2.32 1.80
N LYS A 193 8.53 2.85 0.83
CA LYS A 193 8.24 4.29 0.73
C LYS A 193 6.83 4.57 0.20
N PHE A 194 6.22 5.63 0.72
CA PHE A 194 4.94 6.19 0.26
C PHE A 194 5.20 7.46 -0.54
N VAL A 195 4.65 7.56 -1.76
CA VAL A 195 4.79 8.75 -2.61
C VAL A 195 3.43 9.28 -3.05
N ILE A 196 3.13 10.53 -2.68
CA ILE A 196 1.92 11.23 -3.09
C ILE A 196 2.27 12.18 -4.26
N GLY A 197 1.72 11.90 -5.44
CA GLY A 197 1.95 12.67 -6.67
C GLY A 197 1.13 13.96 -6.79
N SER A 198 0.40 14.36 -5.74
CA SER A 198 -0.33 15.63 -5.67
C SER A 198 -0.32 16.19 -4.25
N GLN A 199 -0.53 17.49 -4.11
CA GLN A 199 -0.64 18.12 -2.80
C GLN A 199 -1.98 17.73 -2.15
N PRO A 200 -1.97 17.03 -1.01
CA PRO A 200 -3.19 16.73 -0.29
C PRO A 200 -3.72 17.99 0.43
N PRO A 201 -5.02 18.03 0.80
CA PRO A 201 -5.58 19.16 1.55
C PRO A 201 -4.98 19.32 2.95
N LEU A 202 -4.34 18.28 3.47
CA LEU A 202 -3.65 18.27 4.76
C LEU A 202 -2.15 18.27 4.55
N GLN A 203 -1.40 18.78 5.52
CA GLN A 203 0.04 18.66 5.51
C GLN A 203 0.44 17.19 5.54
N ILE A 204 1.48 16.82 4.78
CA ILE A 204 1.97 15.45 4.69
C ILE A 204 2.31 14.85 6.07
N TYR A 205 2.79 15.68 7.00
CA TYR A 205 3.07 15.31 8.37
C TYR A 205 1.82 14.87 9.14
N ASP A 206 0.70 15.56 8.95
CA ASP A 206 -0.56 15.22 9.63
C ASP A 206 -1.10 13.88 9.10
N ILE A 207 -0.98 13.66 7.79
CA ILE A 207 -1.32 12.38 7.15
C ILE A 207 -0.45 11.25 7.71
N TRP A 208 0.86 11.47 7.77
CA TRP A 208 1.82 10.54 8.36
C TRP A 208 1.47 10.23 9.81
N ALA A 209 1.19 11.25 10.62
CA ALA A 209 0.87 11.08 12.03
C ALA A 209 -0.41 10.26 12.22
N VAL A 210 -1.46 10.55 11.45
CA VAL A 210 -2.73 9.81 11.49
C VAL A 210 -2.55 8.34 11.08
N LEU A 211 -1.70 8.07 10.09
CA LEU A 211 -1.46 6.71 9.62
C LEU A 211 -0.53 5.93 10.57
N PHE A 212 0.56 6.53 11.02
CA PHE A 212 1.73 5.80 11.49
C PHE A 212 2.15 6.09 12.93
N SER A 213 1.86 7.28 13.48
CA SER A 213 2.42 7.71 14.78
C SER A 213 2.13 6.79 15.97
N LYS A 214 1.03 6.02 15.90
CA LYS A 214 0.61 5.08 16.96
C LYS A 214 0.82 3.62 16.59
N LEU A 215 1.40 3.31 15.43
CA LEU A 215 1.66 1.93 15.04
C LEU A 215 2.98 1.45 15.64
N GLU A 216 2.97 0.21 16.10
CA GLU A 216 4.19 -0.51 16.46
C GLU A 216 4.78 -1.15 15.20
N PHE A 217 6.05 -0.86 14.93
CA PHE A 217 6.77 -1.37 13.77
C PHE A 217 7.65 -2.59 14.09
N GLN A 218 7.53 -3.13 15.31
CA GLN A 218 8.44 -4.15 15.82
C GLN A 218 9.89 -3.64 15.71
N ASP A 219 10.80 -4.41 15.15
CA ASP A 219 12.20 -4.05 14.94
C ASP A 219 12.45 -3.31 13.61
N ARG A 220 11.39 -2.88 12.92
CA ARG A 220 11.48 -2.21 11.61
C ARG A 220 11.32 -0.71 11.74
N GLU A 221 11.91 0.03 10.82
CA GLU A 221 11.67 1.46 10.70
C GLU A 221 10.27 1.76 10.14
N CYS A 222 9.71 2.89 10.56
CA CYS A 222 8.49 3.41 9.95
C CYS A 222 8.82 3.87 8.53
N PRO A 223 8.04 3.46 7.51
CA PRO A 223 8.32 3.86 6.14
C PRO A 223 8.12 5.37 5.95
N PRO A 224 9.04 6.06 5.24
CA PRO A 224 8.89 7.46 4.92
C PRO A 224 7.69 7.72 4.00
N MET A 225 7.16 8.94 4.09
CA MET A 225 6.13 9.47 3.21
C MET A 225 6.65 10.76 2.58
N GLU A 226 6.68 10.79 1.24
CA GLU A 226 7.15 11.91 0.43
C GLU A 226 6.02 12.40 -0.49
N MET A 227 6.06 13.68 -0.84
CA MET A 227 5.09 14.32 -1.72
C MET A 227 5.85 15.01 -2.84
N ILE A 228 5.30 14.95 -4.05
CA ILE A 228 5.83 15.69 -5.19
C ILE A 228 5.40 17.16 -5.07
N PRO A 229 6.36 18.11 -5.00
CA PRO A 229 6.03 19.53 -4.99
C PRO A 229 5.28 19.91 -6.27
N THR A 230 4.18 20.65 -6.13
CA THR A 230 3.51 21.29 -7.28
C THR A 230 3.91 22.76 -7.34
N SER A 231 4.21 23.24 -8.54
CA SER A 231 4.49 24.65 -8.82
C SER A 231 3.18 25.45 -8.89
N GLY A 232 3.07 26.52 -8.11
CA GLY A 232 1.86 27.34 -7.98
C GLY A 232 1.67 27.93 -6.57
N TYR A 233 2.43 27.44 -5.59
CA TYR A 233 2.43 27.93 -4.21
C TYR A 233 3.41 29.10 -4.00
N SER A 234 3.56 30.00 -4.98
CA SER A 234 4.22 31.28 -4.77
C SER A 234 3.19 32.32 -4.30
N GLU A 235 3.32 32.69 -3.03
CA GLU A 235 2.83 33.95 -2.42
C GLU A 235 1.34 34.14 -2.11
N LEU A 236 0.37 33.54 -2.80
CA LEU A 236 -1.05 33.84 -2.54
C LEU A 236 -1.70 33.14 -1.33
N GLU A 237 -1.13 32.06 -0.80
CA GLU A 237 -1.73 31.33 0.35
C GLU A 237 -0.94 31.43 1.67
N LYS A 238 0.09 32.27 1.75
CA LYS A 238 0.58 32.75 3.06
C LYS A 238 -0.50 33.56 3.79
N SER A 239 -1.50 34.08 3.08
CA SER A 239 -2.62 34.86 3.61
C SER A 239 -3.94 34.10 3.80
N ALA A 240 -4.09 32.92 3.20
CA ALA A 240 -5.31 32.10 3.32
C ALA A 240 -5.04 30.91 4.23
N HIS A 241 -4.83 31.17 5.52
CA HIS A 241 -4.79 30.17 6.55
C HIS A 241 -6.20 30.06 7.15
N PRO A 242 -7.02 29.04 6.84
CA PRO A 242 -8.25 28.84 7.58
C PRO A 242 -7.87 28.27 8.94
N SER A 243 -8.27 28.99 9.96
CA SER A 243 -8.35 28.70 11.37
C SER A 243 -9.19 27.45 11.71
N LEU A 244 -9.13 26.38 10.91
CA LEU A 244 -10.04 25.23 10.96
C LEU A 244 -9.44 23.92 11.50
N LEU A 245 -8.22 23.93 12.06
CA LEU A 245 -7.74 22.87 12.96
C LEU A 245 -7.88 23.31 14.42
N VAL A 246 -9.12 23.19 14.90
CA VAL A 246 -9.63 23.02 16.27
C VAL A 246 -8.66 23.30 17.44
N SER A 247 -9.08 24.24 18.29
CA SER A 247 -8.83 24.44 19.73
C SER A 247 -7.91 23.45 20.48
N GLY A 248 -6.62 23.44 20.16
CA GLY A 248 -5.57 22.88 21.01
C GLY A 248 -4.83 23.98 21.79
N ASP A 249 -4.49 23.74 23.06
CA ASP A 249 -3.72 24.68 23.89
C ASP A 249 -2.44 25.13 23.15
N LYS A 250 -2.37 26.43 22.86
CA LYS A 250 -1.28 27.09 22.12
C LYS A 250 0.10 26.79 22.74
N LYS A 251 0.15 26.50 24.04
CA LYS A 251 1.38 26.21 24.79
C LYS A 251 1.96 24.84 24.41
N THR A 252 1.12 23.83 24.21
CA THR A 252 1.50 22.47 23.82
C THR A 252 2.03 22.44 22.39
N MET A 253 1.34 23.12 21.48
CA MET A 253 1.77 23.26 20.08
C MET A 253 3.12 23.98 19.95
N ARG A 254 3.36 25.00 20.79
CA ARG A 254 4.63 25.74 20.79
C ARG A 254 5.79 24.89 21.33
N LYS A 255 5.57 24.04 22.34
CA LYS A 255 6.57 23.09 22.83
C LYS A 255 6.89 22.01 21.80
N MET A 256 5.87 21.48 21.13
CA MET A 256 6.04 20.46 20.09
C MET A 256 6.82 21.02 18.89
N ARG A 257 6.46 22.21 18.38
CA ARG A 257 7.21 22.91 17.33
C ARG A 257 8.66 23.22 17.71
N LYS A 258 8.93 23.57 18.97
CA LYS A 258 10.28 23.87 19.47
C LYS A 258 11.14 22.60 19.62
N HIS A 259 10.53 21.48 20.00
CA HIS A 259 11.20 20.18 20.06
C HIS A 259 11.52 19.66 18.64
N ILE A 260 10.60 19.83 17.70
CA ILE A 260 10.77 19.43 16.29
C ILE A 260 11.86 20.25 15.60
N ARG A 261 11.87 21.59 15.73
CA ARG A 261 12.92 22.44 15.15
C ARG A 261 14.34 22.13 15.66
N LYS A 262 14.45 21.62 16.88
CA LYS A 262 15.75 21.28 17.48
C LYS A 262 16.29 19.94 16.97
N ASN A 263 15.42 19.06 16.47
CA ASN A 263 15.76 17.69 16.06
C ASN A 263 15.69 17.46 14.53
N PHE A 264 15.10 18.38 13.75
CA PHE A 264 14.89 18.26 12.29
C PHE A 264 15.57 19.38 11.48
N ALA A 265 16.72 19.87 11.93
CA ALA A 265 17.56 20.74 11.11
C ALA A 265 18.36 19.89 10.11
N VAL A 266 17.70 19.26 9.13
CA VAL A 266 18.38 18.58 8.02
C VAL A 266 17.63 18.82 6.71
N CYS A 267 18.34 19.49 5.80
CA CYS A 267 18.18 19.55 4.35
C CYS A 267 16.90 20.18 3.78
N ILE A 268 16.86 21.52 3.80
CA ILE A 268 16.31 22.26 2.65
C ILE A 268 17.48 23.06 2.07
N ASP A 269 18.38 22.37 1.38
CA ASP A 269 19.25 23.03 0.41
C ASP A 269 18.56 22.89 -0.94
N GLU A 270 18.10 24.01 -1.47
CA GLU A 270 17.68 24.13 -2.87
C GLU A 270 18.90 23.93 -3.77
N PRO A 271 18.77 23.05 -4.76
CA PRO A 271 19.14 23.45 -6.10
C PRO A 271 18.00 23.13 -7.09
N GLN A 272 17.52 24.21 -7.70
CA GLN A 272 17.02 24.33 -9.08
C GLN A 272 16.76 22.99 -9.80
N LEU A 273 15.55 22.47 -9.63
CA LEU A 273 15.01 21.40 -10.46
C LEU A 273 13.73 21.92 -11.09
N LEU A 274 13.71 21.97 -12.43
CA LEU A 274 12.47 22.11 -13.20
C LEU A 274 11.47 21.04 -12.71
N ALA A 275 10.59 21.45 -11.82
CA ALA A 275 9.42 20.69 -11.40
C ALA A 275 8.47 20.71 -12.59
N ILE A 276 8.10 19.53 -13.08
CA ILE A 276 7.04 19.44 -14.09
C ILE A 276 5.77 19.98 -13.42
N LEU A 277 5.30 21.14 -13.87
CA LEU A 277 4.08 21.77 -13.37
C LEU A 277 2.91 20.80 -13.55
N ARG A 278 2.21 20.44 -12.47
CA ARG A 278 1.06 19.53 -12.54
C ARG A 278 -0.13 20.03 -11.75
N ALA A 279 -1.24 20.21 -12.46
CA ALA A 279 -2.55 20.33 -11.87
C ALA A 279 -2.97 18.99 -11.26
N SER A 280 -3.68 19.02 -10.13
CA SER A 280 -4.28 17.82 -9.55
C SER A 280 -5.20 17.14 -10.57
N PRO A 281 -5.06 15.82 -10.80
CA PRO A 281 -5.87 15.15 -11.80
C PRO A 281 -7.36 15.17 -11.40
N PRO A 282 -8.29 15.21 -12.36
CA PRO A 282 -9.71 15.12 -12.08
C PRO A 282 -10.03 13.85 -11.27
N LEU A 283 -10.82 14.01 -10.21
CA LEU A 283 -11.28 12.89 -9.38
C LEU A 283 -12.48 12.15 -9.98
N THR A 284 -13.14 12.75 -10.97
CA THR A 284 -14.28 12.19 -11.69
C THR A 284 -13.80 11.25 -12.80
N GLN A 285 -14.08 9.96 -12.63
CA GLN A 285 -13.76 8.94 -13.63
C GLN A 285 -15.02 8.25 -14.13
N GLU A 286 -15.03 7.98 -15.43
CA GLU A 286 -16.14 7.31 -16.11
C GLU A 286 -15.98 5.79 -15.98
N HIS A 287 -14.75 5.31 -16.20
CA HIS A 287 -14.40 3.90 -16.12
C HIS A 287 -13.56 3.59 -14.88
N THR A 288 -13.78 2.40 -14.33
CA THR A 288 -12.89 1.80 -13.33
C THR A 288 -12.06 0.75 -14.03
N PHE A 289 -10.73 0.81 -13.91
CA PHE A 289 -9.84 -0.15 -14.55
C PHE A 289 -8.60 -0.41 -13.72
N PHE A 290 -7.92 -1.52 -14.03
CA PHE A 290 -6.65 -1.85 -13.43
C PHE A 290 -5.75 -2.58 -14.43
N TRP A 291 -4.46 -2.57 -14.14
CA TRP A 291 -3.43 -3.24 -14.92
C TRP A 291 -2.44 -3.94 -14.00
N VAL A 292 -1.92 -5.09 -14.45
CA VAL A 292 -0.90 -5.87 -13.75
C VAL A 292 0.16 -6.32 -14.73
N ALA A 293 1.43 -6.09 -14.40
CA ALA A 293 2.57 -6.30 -15.30
C ALA A 293 2.58 -7.68 -15.98
N HIS A 294 2.49 -8.77 -15.21
CA HIS A 294 2.55 -10.13 -15.75
C HIS A 294 1.32 -10.54 -16.60
N LEU A 295 0.18 -9.82 -16.50
CA LEU A 295 -1.01 -10.13 -17.31
C LEU A 295 -0.99 -9.42 -18.67
N ASN A 296 -0.16 -8.38 -18.80
CA ASN A 296 -0.02 -7.53 -19.98
C ASN A 296 -1.36 -7.10 -20.60
N ARG A 297 -2.36 -6.82 -19.77
CA ARG A 297 -3.66 -6.29 -20.20
C ARG A 297 -4.26 -5.36 -19.18
N MET A 298 -5.09 -4.43 -19.65
CA MET A 298 -5.93 -3.58 -18.82
C MET A 298 -7.34 -4.17 -18.75
N ASP A 299 -7.84 -4.39 -17.54
CA ASP A 299 -9.15 -4.97 -17.27
C ASP A 299 -10.08 -3.84 -16.79
N PHE A 300 -11.25 -3.70 -17.43
CA PHE A 300 -12.28 -2.69 -17.13
C PHE A 300 -13.38 -3.28 -16.25
N ILE A 301 -13.77 -2.57 -15.20
CA ILE A 301 -14.71 -3.01 -14.17
C ILE A 301 -16.03 -2.26 -14.31
N GLY A 302 -17.08 -3.01 -14.60
CA GLY A 302 -18.44 -2.49 -14.64
C GLY A 302 -19.00 -2.20 -13.25
N LYS A 303 -20.14 -1.51 -13.20
CA LYS A 303 -20.84 -1.11 -11.96
C LYS A 303 -21.21 -2.29 -11.04
N ASN A 304 -21.28 -3.50 -11.58
CA ASN A 304 -21.55 -4.73 -10.84
C ASN A 304 -20.30 -5.34 -10.16
N GLY A 305 -19.13 -4.71 -10.30
CA GLY A 305 -17.86 -5.18 -9.77
C GLY A 305 -17.24 -6.37 -10.52
N LYS A 306 -17.74 -6.70 -11.71
CA LYS A 306 -17.17 -7.69 -12.65
C LYS A 306 -16.55 -6.95 -13.84
N LEU A 307 -15.96 -7.70 -14.77
CA LEU A 307 -15.51 -7.11 -16.03
C LEU A 307 -16.70 -6.53 -16.81
N GLU A 308 -16.50 -5.41 -17.51
CA GLU A 308 -17.54 -4.79 -18.34
C GLU A 308 -18.05 -5.70 -19.45
N SER A 309 -17.25 -6.67 -19.91
CA SER A 309 -17.66 -7.69 -20.87
C SER A 309 -18.65 -8.74 -20.31
N GLU A 310 -19.25 -8.47 -19.15
CA GLU A 310 -20.33 -9.12 -18.38
C GLU A 310 -20.24 -10.63 -18.09
N THR A 311 -19.36 -11.36 -18.77
CA THR A 311 -19.31 -12.84 -18.75
C THR A 311 -18.21 -13.39 -17.84
N THR A 312 -17.17 -12.61 -17.55
CA THR A 312 -15.94 -13.10 -16.92
C THR A 312 -15.61 -12.37 -15.62
N ALA A 313 -15.13 -13.11 -14.63
CA ALA A 313 -14.69 -12.57 -13.35
C ALA A 313 -13.42 -11.72 -13.51
N ALA A 314 -13.31 -10.62 -12.76
CA ALA A 314 -12.09 -9.81 -12.76
C ALA A 314 -10.90 -10.63 -12.27
N SER A 315 -9.75 -10.52 -12.94
CA SER A 315 -8.55 -11.31 -12.64
C SER A 315 -8.01 -11.07 -11.22
N ILE A 316 -8.37 -9.95 -10.60
CA ILE A 316 -7.98 -9.57 -9.23
C ILE A 316 -9.10 -9.81 -8.19
N CYS A 317 -10.20 -10.46 -8.56
CA CYS A 317 -11.25 -10.84 -7.61
C CYS A 317 -10.76 -11.96 -6.66
N LYS A 318 -11.52 -12.25 -5.58
CA LYS A 318 -11.08 -13.26 -4.59
C LYS A 318 -10.97 -14.66 -5.21
N GLN A 319 -11.91 -15.01 -6.07
CA GLN A 319 -11.91 -16.31 -6.74
C GLN A 319 -10.67 -16.49 -7.62
N GLU A 320 -10.36 -15.52 -8.49
CA GLU A 320 -9.23 -15.63 -9.41
C GLU A 320 -7.87 -15.59 -8.69
N ILE A 321 -7.71 -14.77 -7.65
CA ILE A 321 -6.50 -14.79 -6.82
C ILE A 321 -6.33 -16.16 -6.14
N PHE A 322 -7.41 -16.74 -5.61
CA PHE A 322 -7.32 -18.03 -4.95
C PHE A 322 -7.08 -19.19 -5.93
N LYS A 323 -7.62 -19.11 -7.15
CA LYS A 323 -7.30 -20.05 -8.24
C LYS A 323 -5.81 -20.00 -8.55
N ALA A 324 -5.27 -18.79 -8.76
CA ALA A 324 -3.85 -18.61 -9.04
C ALA A 324 -2.96 -19.11 -7.90
N TYR A 325 -3.35 -18.86 -6.64
CA TYR A 325 -2.65 -19.38 -5.46
C TYR A 325 -2.60 -20.92 -5.44
N LEU A 326 -3.72 -21.60 -5.73
CA LEU A 326 -3.78 -23.07 -5.72
C LEU A 326 -2.99 -23.72 -6.88
N GLN A 327 -2.59 -22.94 -7.88
CA GLN A 327 -1.70 -23.42 -8.96
C GLN A 327 -0.23 -23.45 -8.55
N LEU A 328 0.15 -22.84 -7.42
CA LEU A 328 1.50 -22.93 -6.88
C LEU A 328 1.73 -24.33 -6.30
N ASP A 329 2.94 -24.85 -6.44
CA ASP A 329 3.31 -26.15 -5.89
C ASP A 329 3.49 -26.12 -4.37
N VAL A 330 3.92 -24.98 -3.82
CA VAL A 330 3.97 -24.76 -2.37
C VAL A 330 2.59 -24.62 -1.72
N ALA A 331 1.53 -24.43 -2.49
CA ALA A 331 0.19 -24.27 -1.94
C ALA A 331 -0.39 -25.60 -1.45
N ASN A 332 -1.03 -25.59 -0.27
CA ASN A 332 -1.74 -26.76 0.23
C ASN A 332 -3.02 -27.04 -0.57
N LYS A 333 -2.91 -27.87 -1.60
CA LYS A 333 -3.99 -28.28 -2.52
C LYS A 333 -5.13 -29.05 -1.82
N LYS A 334 -4.97 -29.49 -0.55
CA LYS A 334 -6.07 -30.09 0.25
C LYS A 334 -7.02 -29.03 0.82
N ILE A 335 -6.60 -27.77 0.93
CA ILE A 335 -7.41 -26.68 1.48
C ILE A 335 -8.08 -25.90 0.34
N LEU A 336 -9.17 -26.46 -0.19
CA LEU A 336 -9.92 -25.87 -1.31
C LEU A 336 -10.93 -24.78 -0.91
N LYS A 337 -11.12 -24.56 0.39
CA LYS A 337 -12.04 -23.55 0.93
C LYS A 337 -11.29 -22.26 1.26
N TYR A 338 -11.66 -21.15 0.63
CA TYR A 338 -10.94 -19.88 0.77
C TYR A 338 -10.84 -19.38 2.23
N SER A 339 -11.94 -19.43 2.97
CA SER A 339 -11.94 -19.06 4.39
C SER A 339 -11.07 -19.96 5.27
N ARG A 340 -10.89 -21.24 4.91
CA ARG A 340 -10.00 -22.16 5.62
C ARG A 340 -8.53 -21.85 5.28
N ALA A 341 -8.21 -21.60 4.02
CA ALA A 341 -6.86 -21.19 3.60
C ALA A 341 -6.40 -19.91 4.31
N LYS A 342 -7.27 -18.90 4.46
CA LYS A 342 -6.96 -17.70 5.24
C LYS A 342 -6.75 -17.97 6.73
N LYS A 343 -7.51 -18.91 7.30
CA LYS A 343 -7.40 -19.27 8.73
C LYS A 343 -6.12 -20.07 9.02
N ALA A 344 -5.58 -20.77 8.04
CA ALA A 344 -4.35 -21.53 8.17
C ALA A 344 -3.13 -20.64 8.46
N ALA A 345 -3.16 -19.37 8.04
CA ALA A 345 -2.12 -18.39 8.35
C ALA A 345 -2.23 -17.91 9.82
N GLY A 346 -1.92 -18.81 10.76
CA GLY A 346 -2.12 -18.63 12.19
C GLY A 346 -1.41 -17.39 12.73
N HIS A 347 -0.12 -17.24 12.40
CA HIS A 347 0.69 -16.09 12.81
C HIS A 347 0.08 -14.76 12.32
N TYR A 348 -0.26 -14.66 11.04
CA TYR A 348 -0.93 -13.48 10.48
C TYR A 348 -2.28 -13.18 11.18
N GLN A 349 -3.10 -14.19 11.46
CA GLN A 349 -4.38 -13.99 12.16
C GLN A 349 -4.18 -13.53 13.60
N ALA A 350 -3.15 -14.02 14.29
CA ALA A 350 -2.79 -13.61 15.63
C ALA A 350 -2.38 -12.13 15.67
N LEU A 351 -1.41 -11.72 14.83
CA LEU A 351 -0.96 -10.33 14.70
C LEU A 351 -2.13 -9.40 14.34
N LYS A 352 -2.97 -9.82 13.38
CA LYS A 352 -4.17 -9.07 13.00
C LYS A 352 -5.14 -8.86 14.16
N LYS A 353 -5.31 -9.87 15.02
CA LYS A 353 -6.19 -9.76 16.20
C LYS A 353 -5.60 -8.77 17.21
N MET A 354 -4.29 -8.76 17.41
CA MET A 354 -3.62 -7.79 18.28
C MET A 354 -3.78 -6.36 17.75
N LEU A 355 -3.52 -6.15 16.46
CA LEU A 355 -3.70 -4.86 15.80
C LEU A 355 -5.13 -4.31 15.96
N TYR A 356 -6.15 -5.17 15.84
CA TYR A 356 -7.54 -4.74 16.02
C TYR A 356 -7.87 -4.38 17.46
N LYS A 357 -7.34 -5.11 18.44
CA LYS A 357 -7.48 -4.74 19.85
C LYS A 357 -6.83 -3.39 20.15
N GLN A 358 -5.65 -3.13 19.58
CA GLN A 358 -4.96 -1.85 19.72
C GLN A 358 -5.81 -0.69 19.18
N TRP A 359 -6.40 -0.83 17.99
CA TRP A 359 -7.27 0.22 17.43
C TRP A 359 -8.52 0.50 18.26
N GLU A 360 -9.09 -0.54 18.87
CA GLU A 360 -10.21 -0.39 19.81
C GLU A 360 -9.80 0.42 21.05
N LEU A 361 -8.60 0.17 21.59
CA LEU A 361 -8.03 0.92 22.72
C LEU A 361 -7.73 2.38 22.34
N GLU A 362 -7.29 2.64 21.10
CA GLU A 362 -7.03 3.99 20.58
C GLU A 362 -8.30 4.81 20.31
N LYS A 363 -9.49 4.24 20.52
CA LYS A 363 -10.80 4.82 20.14
C LYS A 363 -10.89 5.13 18.64
N ASN A 364 -10.20 4.36 17.80
CA ASN A 364 -10.25 4.47 16.34
C ASN A 364 -11.40 3.64 15.71
N GLY A 365 -12.41 3.29 16.52
CA GLY A 365 -13.53 2.42 16.16
C GLY A 365 -13.30 0.93 16.43
N LYS A 366 -14.38 0.13 16.42
CA LYS A 366 -14.32 -1.34 16.55
C LYS A 366 -14.31 -2.04 15.20
N TRP A 367 -13.25 -2.79 14.90
CA TRP A 367 -13.22 -3.52 13.62
C TRP A 367 -14.38 -4.51 13.53
N LEU A 368 -15.29 -4.30 12.59
CA LEU A 368 -16.50 -5.11 12.45
C LEU A 368 -16.16 -6.58 12.11
N ASN A 369 -16.11 -7.41 13.14
CA ASN A 369 -16.04 -8.86 13.02
C ASN A 369 -17.44 -9.40 12.74
N ARG A 370 -17.81 -9.55 11.47
CA ARG A 370 -19.12 -10.11 11.11
C ARG A 370 -19.14 -11.63 11.28
N SER A 371 -20.16 -12.13 11.97
CA SER A 371 -20.42 -13.54 12.32
C SER A 371 -20.58 -14.48 11.11
N SER A 372 -20.79 -13.95 9.90
CA SER A 372 -20.72 -14.74 8.68
C SER A 372 -20.20 -13.90 7.51
N ASN A 373 -18.87 -13.83 7.33
CA ASN A 373 -18.30 -13.33 6.09
C ASN A 373 -18.57 -14.34 4.95
N LYS A 374 -19.84 -14.41 4.49
CA LYS A 374 -20.34 -15.36 3.48
C LYS A 374 -19.54 -15.26 2.18
N VAL A 375 -19.02 -14.07 1.87
CA VAL A 375 -18.15 -13.79 0.72
C VAL A 375 -16.85 -14.61 0.72
N ASP A 376 -16.37 -15.05 1.89
CA ASP A 376 -15.17 -15.90 2.00
C ASP A 376 -15.53 -17.41 2.10
N LYS A 377 -16.82 -17.75 2.17
CA LYS A 377 -17.31 -19.13 2.29
C LYS A 377 -17.56 -19.72 0.89
N PHE A 378 -16.51 -19.85 0.09
CA PHE A 378 -16.56 -20.53 -1.20
C PHE A 378 -15.41 -21.53 -1.38
N TRP A 379 -15.58 -22.41 -2.36
CA TRP A 379 -14.62 -23.43 -2.76
C TRP A 379 -14.14 -23.22 -4.20
N ILE A 380 -12.95 -23.73 -4.50
CA ILE A 380 -12.43 -23.91 -5.85
C ILE A 380 -12.29 -25.39 -6.09
N GLU A 381 -12.80 -25.85 -7.22
CA GLU A 381 -12.55 -27.18 -7.74
C GLU A 381 -11.28 -27.11 -8.59
N LEU A 382 -10.29 -27.94 -8.24
CA LEU A 382 -9.16 -28.18 -9.13
C LEU A 382 -9.65 -29.16 -10.18
N LYS A 383 -9.62 -28.77 -11.46
CA LYS A 383 -9.79 -29.75 -12.54
C LYS A 383 -8.68 -30.78 -12.36
N LYS A 384 -9.06 -32.05 -12.14
CA LYS A 384 -8.11 -33.15 -12.28
C LYS A 384 -7.70 -33.15 -13.75
N ASN A 385 -6.42 -32.88 -14.02
CA ASN A 385 -5.86 -33.15 -15.34
C ASN A 385 -5.89 -34.65 -15.60
#